data_AF-A0A1F2YN34-F1
#
_entry.id   AF-A0A1F2YN34-F1
#
_cell.length_a   1.000
_cell.length_b   1.000
_cell.length_c   1.000
_cell.angle_alpha   90.00
_cell.angle_beta   90.00
_cell.angle_gamma   90.00
#
_symmetry.space_group_name_H-M   'P 1'
#
loop_
_entity.id
_entity.type
_entity.pdbx_description
1 polymer ?
#
loop_
_entity_poly.entity_id
_entity_poly.type
_entity_poly.pdbx_seq_one_letter_code
_entity_poly.pdbx_strand_id
1 'polypeptide(L)'
;MKQKIAVLGFVFGVFGLSGNVGAQSMLLKNSPPLDFGNATAIDAGLPAPVTDLSVLAPPVDPLSVVSKPRAIEGPETFFRATPVNFSKAVMKFGAVMLDDPQVIDGYARVAYCDLVRRYIGNEFEWTKIRTGIRKSVEAEKTGYPYRFVYTDQIQLGNYDFARKGFAFSSQTPLRGIGNIVIDGGIDNGCVGRNGLQRFPTQYRIVFSTPVSLDMLPMLQGDGERLLARMKTRGNSRRTIYIRFNFEVRDVRLSDVLTDPNFSTGDLTANFSSRLHSIDFFEDKDEKMLLGSWTPQTTGR
;
A
#
# COMPACT_ATOMS: atom_id res chain seq x y z
N MET A 1 -14.82 12.20 68.02
CA MET A 1 -13.81 12.63 67.02
C MET A 1 -13.55 11.48 66.06
N LYS A 2 -13.99 11.58 64.81
CA LYS A 2 -13.72 10.59 63.75
C LYS A 2 -13.28 11.35 62.50
N GLN A 3 -11.99 11.25 62.16
CA GLN A 3 -11.40 11.78 60.94
C GLN A 3 -11.71 10.82 59.78
N LYS A 4 -12.28 11.34 58.69
CA LYS A 4 -12.37 10.66 57.39
C LYS A 4 -11.31 11.27 56.47
N ILE A 5 -10.39 10.43 56.00
CA ILE A 5 -9.41 10.76 54.96
C ILE A 5 -10.07 10.44 53.62
N ALA A 6 -10.18 11.44 52.73
CA ALA A 6 -10.60 11.27 51.36
C ALA A 6 -9.34 11.11 50.48
N VAL A 7 -9.27 10.00 49.73
CA VAL A 7 -8.22 9.75 48.73
C VAL A 7 -8.79 10.15 47.37
N LEU A 8 -8.25 11.22 46.78
CA LEU A 8 -8.50 11.61 45.39
C LEU A 8 -7.62 10.75 44.47
N GLY A 9 -8.24 9.91 43.65
CA GLY A 9 -7.57 9.24 42.53
C GLY A 9 -7.63 10.11 41.28
N PHE A 10 -6.48 10.64 40.84
CA PHE A 10 -6.33 11.30 39.55
C PHE A 10 -6.07 10.24 38.47
N VAL A 11 -7.01 10.10 37.53
CA VAL A 11 -6.83 9.27 36.32
C VAL A 11 -6.35 10.20 35.20
N PHE A 12 -5.11 10.03 34.75
CA PHE A 12 -4.60 10.67 33.54
C PHE A 12 -5.07 9.86 32.31
N GLY A 13 -6.02 10.41 31.57
CA GLY A 13 -6.41 9.92 30.25
C GLY A 13 -5.42 10.40 29.18
N VAL A 14 -4.71 9.46 28.55
CA VAL A 14 -3.90 9.71 27.36
C VAL A 14 -4.81 9.62 26.14
N PHE A 15 -5.15 10.77 25.54
CA PHE A 15 -5.84 10.83 24.25
C PHE A 15 -4.84 10.65 23.11
N GLY A 16 -4.90 9.50 22.43
CA GLY A 16 -4.26 9.29 21.13
C GLY A 16 -5.12 9.88 20.03
N LEU A 17 -4.67 10.97 19.40
CA LEU A 17 -5.31 11.57 18.23
C LEU A 17 -4.94 10.77 16.98
N SER A 18 -5.84 9.90 16.51
CA SER A 18 -5.78 9.36 15.15
C SER A 18 -6.30 10.42 14.16
N GLY A 19 -5.40 11.07 13.44
CA GLY A 19 -5.75 12.02 12.38
C GLY A 19 -6.35 11.29 11.17
N ASN A 20 -7.68 11.35 11.04
CA ASN A 20 -8.42 10.83 9.90
C ASN A 20 -8.38 11.88 8.77
N VAL A 21 -7.55 11.68 7.74
CA VAL A 21 -7.45 12.58 6.59
C VAL A 21 -8.39 12.05 5.50
N GLY A 22 -9.48 12.77 5.25
CA GLY A 22 -10.54 12.37 4.32
C GLY A 22 -10.06 12.20 2.89
N ALA A 23 -10.30 11.00 2.33
CA ALA A 23 -10.12 10.72 0.92
C ALA A 23 -11.37 11.17 0.13
N GLN A 24 -11.21 12.14 -0.78
CA GLN A 24 -12.22 12.48 -1.77
C GLN A 24 -12.24 11.41 -2.88
N SER A 25 -13.42 10.83 -3.11
CA SER A 25 -13.71 9.82 -4.11
C SER A 25 -13.78 10.44 -5.51
N MET A 26 -12.88 10.04 -6.41
CA MET A 26 -13.00 10.28 -7.85
C MET A 26 -13.60 9.03 -8.52
N LEU A 27 -14.81 9.20 -9.05
CA LEU A 27 -15.52 8.24 -9.90
C LEU A 27 -14.77 8.00 -11.21
N LEU A 28 -14.27 6.79 -11.42
CA LEU A 28 -13.86 6.29 -12.73
C LEU A 28 -14.96 5.38 -13.28
N LYS A 29 -15.65 5.86 -14.31
CA LYS A 29 -16.54 5.06 -15.16
C LYS A 29 -15.72 4.46 -16.31
N ASN A 30 -16.13 3.24 -16.69
CA ASN A 30 -15.79 2.47 -17.89
C ASN A 30 -14.69 1.42 -17.71
N SER A 31 -15.13 0.17 -17.48
CA SER A 31 -14.36 -1.03 -17.81
C SER A 31 -15.08 -1.79 -18.94
N PRO A 32 -14.36 -2.21 -20.00
CA PRO A 32 -14.93 -3.01 -21.09
C PRO A 32 -15.15 -4.49 -20.68
N PRO A 33 -15.97 -5.24 -21.43
CA PRO A 33 -16.23 -6.66 -21.18
C PRO A 33 -15.00 -7.55 -21.41
N LEU A 34 -14.89 -8.62 -20.63
CA LEU A 34 -13.85 -9.65 -20.75
C LEU A 34 -14.11 -10.53 -21.97
N ASP A 35 -13.12 -10.60 -22.86
CA ASP A 35 -13.06 -11.47 -24.05
C ASP A 35 -12.10 -12.64 -23.78
N PHE A 36 -12.51 -13.85 -24.15
CA PHE A 36 -11.73 -15.09 -24.03
C PHE A 36 -11.36 -15.58 -25.43
N GLY A 37 -10.11 -15.37 -25.86
CA GLY A 37 -9.67 -15.74 -27.21
C GLY A 37 -8.17 -16.03 -27.35
N ASN A 38 -7.89 -17.33 -27.56
CA ASN A 38 -6.80 -18.03 -28.26
C ASN A 38 -5.34 -17.51 -28.33
N ALA A 39 -4.44 -18.40 -27.90
CA ALA A 39 -2.99 -18.32 -27.99
C ALA A 39 -2.46 -18.76 -29.38
N THR A 40 -1.43 -18.07 -29.88
CA THR A 40 -0.58 -18.51 -31.00
C THR A 40 0.90 -18.23 -30.76
N ALA A 41 1.69 -19.27 -31.05
CA ALA A 41 3.13 -19.50 -31.19
C ALA A 41 4.15 -18.34 -31.07
N ILE A 42 5.26 -18.67 -30.41
CA ILE A 42 6.46 -17.85 -30.19
C ILE A 42 7.55 -18.31 -31.18
N ASP A 43 8.10 -17.36 -31.94
CA ASP A 43 9.22 -17.54 -32.87
C ASP A 43 10.56 -17.19 -32.17
N ALA A 44 11.60 -17.97 -32.42
CA ALA A 44 12.89 -17.95 -31.73
C ALA A 44 13.99 -17.43 -32.65
N GLY A 45 14.51 -16.22 -32.36
CA GLY A 45 15.64 -15.61 -33.05
C GLY A 45 16.80 -15.30 -32.09
N LEU A 46 17.94 -15.97 -32.29
CA LEU A 46 19.22 -15.73 -31.62
C LEU A 46 19.98 -14.57 -32.29
N PRO A 47 20.62 -13.67 -31.52
CA PRO A 47 21.68 -12.81 -32.04
C PRO A 47 23.09 -13.22 -31.57
N ALA A 48 24.05 -12.90 -32.45
CA ALA A 48 25.48 -13.23 -32.46
C ALA A 48 26.33 -12.53 -31.36
N PRO A 49 27.58 -12.98 -31.11
CA PRO A 49 28.44 -12.43 -30.06
C PRO A 49 29.18 -11.17 -30.53
N VAL A 50 29.34 -10.20 -29.63
CA VAL A 50 30.17 -9.00 -29.84
C VAL A 50 31.30 -8.98 -28.80
N THR A 51 32.49 -8.74 -29.32
CA THR A 51 33.81 -8.69 -28.69
C THR A 51 34.04 -7.46 -27.80
N ASP A 52 34.65 -7.73 -26.65
CA ASP A 52 35.76 -7.04 -25.95
C ASP A 52 36.01 -5.53 -26.20
N LEU A 53 36.11 -4.76 -25.11
CA LEU A 53 37.25 -3.88 -24.87
C LEU A 53 37.32 -3.36 -23.43
N SER A 54 38.41 -3.76 -22.79
CA SER A 54 38.98 -3.29 -21.52
C SER A 54 39.03 -1.76 -21.39
N VAL A 55 38.48 -1.21 -20.29
CA VAL A 55 38.74 0.17 -19.84
C VAL A 55 39.05 0.15 -18.35
N LEU A 56 40.29 0.52 -18.02
CA LEU A 56 40.80 0.71 -16.67
C LEU A 56 40.14 1.94 -16.01
N ALA A 57 39.53 1.75 -14.84
CA ALA A 57 38.95 2.82 -14.05
C ALA A 57 39.97 3.42 -13.04
N PRO A 58 40.02 4.76 -12.88
CA PRO A 58 40.80 5.44 -11.84
C PRO A 58 40.19 5.23 -10.43
N PRO A 59 40.94 5.58 -9.36
CA PRO A 59 40.58 5.24 -7.97
C PRO A 59 39.28 5.91 -7.50
N VAL A 60 38.49 5.15 -6.73
CA VAL A 60 37.13 5.47 -6.30
C VAL A 60 37.12 6.40 -5.08
N ASP A 61 36.44 7.52 -5.22
CA ASP A 61 36.08 8.50 -4.19
C ASP A 61 34.86 7.97 -3.37
N PRO A 62 34.89 7.87 -2.02
CA PRO A 62 33.88 7.16 -1.25
C PRO A 62 32.48 7.81 -1.15
N LEU A 63 32.17 8.86 -1.93
CA LEU A 63 30.86 9.53 -1.90
C LEU A 63 30.32 9.89 -3.28
N SER A 64 29.92 8.87 -4.05
CA SER A 64 29.07 9.03 -5.23
C SER A 64 27.59 8.88 -4.86
N VAL A 65 27.02 9.91 -4.23
CA VAL A 65 25.56 10.05 -4.04
C VAL A 65 25.02 11.04 -5.08
N VAL A 66 25.11 10.64 -6.35
CA VAL A 66 24.10 10.96 -7.38
C VAL A 66 24.05 9.72 -8.26
N SER A 67 23.30 8.71 -7.79
CA SER A 67 23.01 7.55 -8.63
C SER A 67 22.17 8.03 -9.82
N LYS A 68 22.77 7.96 -11.01
CA LYS A 68 22.09 7.91 -12.32
C LYS A 68 20.77 7.13 -12.15
N PRO A 69 19.62 7.59 -12.70
CA PRO A 69 18.37 6.84 -12.61
C PRO A 69 18.63 5.42 -13.08
N ARG A 70 18.63 4.47 -12.14
CA ARG A 70 18.79 3.07 -12.48
C ARG A 70 17.51 2.71 -13.21
N ALA A 71 17.62 2.44 -14.51
CA ALA A 71 16.56 1.74 -15.21
C ALA A 71 16.29 0.48 -14.37
N ILE A 72 15.09 0.40 -13.79
CA ILE A 72 14.63 -0.78 -13.06
C ILE A 72 14.41 -1.83 -14.15
N GLU A 73 15.47 -2.56 -14.50
CA GLU A 73 15.41 -3.59 -15.53
C GLU A 73 14.68 -4.82 -14.98
N GLY A 74 13.44 -4.98 -15.45
CA GLY A 74 12.51 -6.05 -15.16
C GLY A 74 11.11 -5.48 -14.88
N PRO A 75 10.05 -5.87 -15.60
CA PRO A 75 8.68 -5.47 -15.28
C PRO A 75 8.19 -6.26 -14.07
N GLU A 76 8.87 -6.13 -12.93
CA GLU A 76 8.28 -6.50 -11.65
C GLU A 76 7.14 -5.50 -11.38
N THR A 77 5.96 -5.82 -11.91
CA THR A 77 4.80 -4.94 -11.84
C THR A 77 4.28 -4.90 -10.40
N PHE A 78 4.43 -3.74 -9.76
CA PHE A 78 3.77 -3.47 -8.48
C PHE A 78 2.36 -2.96 -8.72
N PHE A 79 1.40 -3.48 -7.96
CA PHE A 79 -0.01 -3.12 -8.07
C PHE A 79 -0.38 -2.10 -7.00
N ARG A 80 -1.31 -1.18 -7.28
CA ARG A 80 -1.79 -0.25 -6.23
C ARG A 80 -2.42 -1.03 -5.07
N ALA A 81 -2.11 -0.63 -3.84
CA ALA A 81 -2.65 -1.14 -2.58
C ALA A 81 -4.13 -0.76 -2.38
N THR A 82 -5.01 -1.18 -3.31
CA THR A 82 -6.45 -0.96 -3.23
C THR A 82 -7.15 -2.12 -2.52
N PRO A 83 -8.33 -1.90 -1.92
CA PRO A 83 -9.12 -2.98 -1.31
C PRO A 83 -9.38 -4.16 -2.27
N VAL A 84 -9.63 -3.89 -3.56
CA VAL A 84 -9.81 -4.92 -4.59
C VAL A 84 -8.55 -5.75 -4.79
N ASN A 85 -7.38 -5.11 -4.89
CA ASN A 85 -6.12 -5.84 -5.11
C ASN A 85 -5.70 -6.61 -3.85
N PHE A 86 -5.95 -6.08 -2.66
CA PHE A 86 -5.73 -6.83 -1.43
C PHE A 86 -6.70 -7.99 -1.26
N SER A 87 -7.98 -7.82 -1.63
CA SER A 87 -8.95 -8.92 -1.68
C SER A 87 -8.46 -10.07 -2.55
N LYS A 88 -7.89 -9.76 -3.71
CA LYS A 88 -7.24 -10.74 -4.59
C LYS A 88 -6.05 -11.41 -3.90
N ALA A 89 -5.18 -10.67 -3.21
CA ALA A 89 -4.10 -11.27 -2.44
C ALA A 89 -4.60 -12.18 -1.31
N VAL A 90 -5.63 -11.81 -0.56
CA VAL A 90 -6.26 -12.66 0.47
C VAL A 90 -6.66 -14.02 -0.12
N MET A 91 -7.26 -14.04 -1.30
CA MET A 91 -7.61 -15.28 -2.02
C MET A 91 -6.40 -16.01 -2.57
N LYS A 92 -5.40 -15.30 -3.12
CA LYS A 92 -4.14 -15.87 -3.63
C LYS A 92 -3.42 -16.68 -2.57
N PHE A 93 -3.31 -16.12 -1.37
CA PHE A 93 -2.60 -16.74 -0.23
C PHE A 93 -3.47 -17.75 0.53
N GLY A 94 -4.70 -18.03 0.07
CA GLY A 94 -5.58 -19.02 0.69
C GLY A 94 -6.04 -18.64 2.10
N ALA A 95 -6.03 -17.34 2.44
CA ALA A 95 -6.44 -16.88 3.76
C ALA A 95 -7.97 -16.98 3.98
N VAL A 96 -8.74 -17.17 2.89
CA VAL A 96 -10.18 -17.41 2.89
C VAL A 96 -10.50 -18.66 2.07
N MET A 97 -11.63 -19.31 2.39
CA MET A 97 -12.10 -20.48 1.67
C MET A 97 -13.10 -20.08 0.57
N LEU A 98 -12.85 -20.47 -0.68
CA LEU A 98 -13.67 -20.07 -1.84
C LEU A 98 -15.00 -20.83 -1.95
N ASP A 99 -15.13 -21.96 -1.26
CA ASP A 99 -16.38 -22.71 -1.15
C ASP A 99 -17.41 -21.98 -0.27
N ASP A 100 -16.95 -21.16 0.68
CA ASP A 100 -17.80 -20.32 1.52
C ASP A 100 -18.52 -19.23 0.70
N PRO A 101 -19.87 -19.28 0.59
CA PRO A 101 -20.63 -18.26 -0.12
C PRO A 101 -20.44 -16.84 0.45
N GLN A 102 -20.19 -16.70 1.75
CA GLN A 102 -20.00 -15.39 2.38
C GLN A 102 -18.68 -14.73 1.95
N VAL A 103 -17.64 -15.51 1.68
CA VAL A 103 -16.38 -15.02 1.13
C VAL A 103 -16.59 -14.48 -0.28
N ILE A 104 -17.30 -15.23 -1.13
CA ILE A 104 -17.62 -14.81 -2.50
C ILE A 104 -18.49 -13.55 -2.50
N ASP A 105 -19.49 -13.49 -1.62
CA ASP A 105 -20.35 -12.31 -1.48
C ASP A 105 -19.55 -11.09 -1.00
N GLY A 106 -18.60 -11.29 -0.08
CA GLY A 106 -17.72 -10.22 0.41
C GLY A 106 -16.79 -9.69 -0.67
N TYR A 107 -16.14 -10.59 -1.42
CA TYR A 107 -15.34 -10.17 -2.57
C TYR A 107 -16.19 -9.46 -3.63
N ALA A 108 -17.40 -9.95 -3.91
CA ALA A 108 -18.28 -9.32 -4.88
C ALA A 108 -18.69 -7.90 -4.48
N ARG A 109 -18.86 -7.62 -3.19
CA ARG A 109 -19.12 -6.26 -2.69
C ARG A 109 -17.94 -5.32 -2.90
N VAL A 110 -16.72 -5.83 -2.83
CA VAL A 110 -15.50 -5.03 -3.05
C VAL A 110 -15.22 -4.83 -4.55
N ALA A 111 -15.36 -5.87 -5.37
CA ALA A 111 -14.93 -5.87 -6.78
C ALA A 111 -16.06 -5.66 -7.80
N TYR A 112 -17.30 -6.02 -7.49
CA TYR A 112 -18.42 -6.11 -8.44
C TYR A 112 -19.67 -5.39 -7.93
N CYS A 113 -19.48 -4.15 -7.50
CA CYS A 113 -20.46 -3.39 -6.75
C CYS A 113 -21.81 -3.20 -7.46
N ASP A 114 -21.79 -2.99 -8.78
CA ASP A 114 -22.99 -2.81 -9.59
C ASP A 114 -23.80 -4.11 -9.74
N LEU A 115 -23.13 -5.26 -9.84
CA LEU A 115 -23.78 -6.57 -9.89
C LEU A 115 -24.48 -6.88 -8.57
N VAL A 116 -23.80 -6.63 -7.45
CA VAL A 116 -24.38 -6.83 -6.12
C VAL A 116 -25.63 -5.97 -5.97
N ARG A 117 -25.57 -4.67 -6.26
CA ARG A 117 -26.74 -3.77 -6.13
C ARG A 117 -27.94 -4.23 -6.94
N ARG A 118 -27.72 -4.81 -8.12
CA ARG A 118 -28.80 -5.22 -9.02
C ARG A 118 -29.40 -6.58 -8.66
N TYR A 119 -28.58 -7.54 -8.21
CA TYR A 119 -28.97 -8.95 -8.16
C TYR A 119 -28.97 -9.57 -6.75
N ILE A 120 -28.47 -8.89 -5.72
CA ILE A 120 -28.36 -9.50 -4.37
C ILE A 120 -29.72 -9.95 -3.78
N GLY A 121 -30.83 -9.32 -4.19
CA GLY A 121 -32.18 -9.70 -3.77
C GLY A 121 -32.81 -10.84 -4.59
N ASN A 122 -32.17 -11.28 -5.68
CA ASN A 122 -32.66 -12.39 -6.51
C ASN A 122 -31.77 -13.61 -6.29
N GLU A 123 -32.21 -14.54 -5.45
CA GLU A 123 -31.42 -15.69 -5.01
C GLU A 123 -30.96 -16.61 -6.16
N PHE A 124 -31.82 -16.82 -7.17
CA PHE A 124 -31.50 -17.68 -8.31
C PHE A 124 -30.41 -17.06 -9.19
N GLU A 125 -30.53 -15.77 -9.52
CA GLU A 125 -29.51 -15.07 -10.31
C GLU A 125 -28.23 -14.87 -9.50
N TRP A 126 -28.34 -14.56 -8.21
CA TRP A 126 -27.20 -14.38 -7.34
C TRP A 126 -26.37 -15.67 -7.19
N THR A 127 -27.02 -16.84 -7.13
CA THR A 127 -26.34 -18.14 -7.10
C THR A 127 -25.54 -18.41 -8.38
N LYS A 128 -26.05 -18.02 -9.55
CA LYS A 128 -25.31 -18.10 -10.82
C LYS A 128 -24.09 -17.17 -10.79
N ILE A 129 -24.28 -15.92 -10.32
CA ILE A 129 -23.20 -14.93 -10.21
C ILE A 129 -22.10 -15.43 -9.26
N ARG A 130 -22.44 -15.94 -8.07
CA ARG A 130 -21.48 -16.54 -7.12
C ARG A 130 -20.66 -17.65 -7.78
N THR A 131 -21.33 -18.52 -8.52
CA THR A 131 -20.67 -19.64 -9.21
C THR A 131 -19.71 -19.14 -10.28
N GLY A 132 -20.10 -18.12 -11.05
CA GLY A 132 -19.23 -17.47 -12.04
C GLY A 132 -18.01 -16.80 -11.42
N ILE A 133 -18.20 -16.03 -10.34
CA ILE A 133 -17.12 -15.37 -9.61
C ILE A 133 -16.15 -16.41 -9.06
N ARG A 134 -16.64 -17.46 -8.38
CA ARG A 134 -15.80 -18.53 -7.85
C ARG A 134 -14.91 -19.16 -8.93
N LYS A 135 -15.49 -19.53 -10.07
CA LYS A 135 -14.75 -20.11 -11.19
C LYS A 135 -13.68 -19.16 -11.76
N SER A 136 -14.00 -17.88 -11.90
CA SER A 136 -13.02 -16.86 -12.33
C SER A 136 -11.88 -16.72 -11.32
N VAL A 137 -12.18 -16.66 -10.02
CA VAL A 137 -11.15 -16.62 -8.98
C VAL A 137 -10.26 -17.85 -9.04
N GLU A 138 -10.84 -19.05 -9.12
CA GLU A 138 -10.07 -20.30 -9.19
C GLU A 138 -9.13 -20.35 -10.41
N ALA A 139 -9.59 -19.87 -11.56
CA ALA A 139 -8.80 -19.82 -12.79
C ALA A 139 -7.67 -18.77 -12.73
N GLU A 140 -7.92 -17.62 -12.11
CA GLU A 140 -7.01 -16.46 -12.17
C GLU A 140 -6.11 -16.31 -10.93
N LYS A 141 -6.41 -16.99 -9.81
CA LYS A 141 -5.75 -16.76 -8.51
C LYS A 141 -4.23 -16.88 -8.55
N THR A 142 -3.67 -17.71 -9.42
CA THR A 142 -2.21 -17.86 -9.57
C THR A 142 -1.57 -16.58 -10.09
N GLY A 143 -2.27 -15.81 -10.94
CA GLY A 143 -1.86 -14.51 -11.48
C GLY A 143 -2.20 -13.31 -10.59
N TYR A 144 -2.90 -13.51 -9.47
CA TYR A 144 -3.24 -12.41 -8.56
C TYR A 144 -2.00 -11.71 -7.98
N PRO A 145 -2.11 -10.41 -7.67
CA PRO A 145 -0.96 -9.62 -7.26
C PRO A 145 -0.44 -10.05 -5.90
N TYR A 146 0.88 -9.92 -5.73
CA TYR A 146 1.57 -10.13 -4.46
C TYR A 146 2.63 -9.04 -4.19
N ARG A 147 2.82 -8.11 -5.13
CA ARG A 147 3.71 -6.95 -5.01
C ARG A 147 2.87 -5.69 -5.15
N PHE A 148 3.04 -4.76 -4.23
CA PHE A 148 2.17 -3.61 -4.08
C PHE A 148 2.93 -2.31 -3.91
N VAL A 149 2.31 -1.22 -4.39
CA VAL A 149 2.67 0.16 -4.05
C VAL A 149 1.62 0.77 -3.14
N TYR A 150 2.06 1.41 -2.06
CA TYR A 150 1.24 2.29 -1.22
C TYR A 150 1.84 3.69 -1.23
N THR A 151 1.03 4.70 -1.53
CA THR A 151 1.47 6.09 -1.65
C THR A 151 0.79 6.95 -0.60
N ASP A 152 1.58 7.78 0.08
CA ASP A 152 1.09 8.72 1.10
C ASP A 152 1.72 10.11 0.90
N GLN A 153 1.24 11.11 1.63
CA GLN A 153 1.78 12.46 1.64
C GLN A 153 2.62 12.70 2.90
N ILE A 154 3.81 13.28 2.72
CA ILE A 154 4.65 13.72 3.84
C ILE A 154 5.04 15.18 3.64
N GLN A 155 5.24 15.90 4.74
CA GLN A 155 5.65 17.30 4.69
C GLN A 155 7.15 17.41 4.98
N LEU A 156 7.87 18.14 4.13
CA LEU A 156 9.26 18.50 4.39
C LEU A 156 9.33 19.65 5.39
N GLY A 157 10.20 19.49 6.38
CA GLY A 157 10.56 20.50 7.36
C GLY A 157 11.63 21.46 6.85
N ASN A 158 12.51 21.90 7.75
CA ASN A 158 13.64 22.75 7.41
C ASN A 158 14.80 21.92 6.85
N TYR A 159 15.61 22.57 6.03
CA TYR A 159 16.86 21.99 5.55
C TYR A 159 17.89 21.98 6.68
N ASP A 160 18.49 20.82 6.94
CA ASP A 160 19.60 20.66 7.86
C ASP A 160 20.91 20.71 7.06
N PHE A 161 21.68 21.79 7.24
CA PHE A 161 22.94 21.99 6.54
C PHE A 161 24.05 21.02 6.97
N ALA A 162 24.03 20.57 8.23
CA ALA A 162 25.02 19.63 8.74
C ALA A 162 24.78 18.22 8.19
N ARG A 163 23.51 17.79 8.16
CA ARG A 163 23.10 16.47 7.67
C ARG A 163 22.80 16.42 6.17
N LYS A 164 22.78 17.57 5.50
CA LYS A 164 22.53 17.74 4.06
C LYS A 164 21.21 17.11 3.61
N GLY A 165 20.09 17.61 4.12
CA GLY A 165 18.76 17.21 3.63
C GLY A 165 17.61 17.84 4.40
N PHE A 166 16.39 17.50 4.00
CA PHE A 166 15.18 18.02 4.65
C PHE A 166 14.71 17.06 5.73
N ALA A 167 14.63 17.52 6.97
CA ALA A 167 13.96 16.76 8.03
C ALA A 167 12.47 16.56 7.66
N PHE A 168 11.87 15.43 8.02
CA PHE A 168 10.41 15.30 7.91
C PHE A 168 9.72 16.09 9.02
N SER A 169 8.55 16.65 8.70
CA SER A 169 7.72 17.36 9.67
C SER A 169 7.33 16.46 10.83
N SER A 170 7.20 17.02 12.03
CA SER A 170 6.68 16.32 13.21
C SER A 170 5.25 15.81 13.04
N GLN A 171 4.51 16.35 12.06
CA GLN A 171 3.18 15.88 11.68
C GLN A 171 3.19 14.56 10.91
N THR A 172 4.30 14.24 10.23
CA THR A 172 4.45 13.03 9.40
C THR A 172 5.77 12.34 9.70
N PRO A 173 6.01 11.89 10.94
CA PRO A 173 7.26 11.24 11.31
C PRO A 173 7.28 9.82 10.73
N LEU A 174 8.34 9.48 9.99
CA LEU A 174 8.54 8.11 9.52
C LEU A 174 9.42 7.33 10.52
N ARG A 175 9.01 7.24 11.79
CA ARG A 175 9.77 6.55 12.84
C ARG A 175 9.11 5.22 13.21
N GLY A 176 9.86 4.13 13.09
CA GLY A 176 9.41 2.80 13.49
C GLY A 176 8.15 2.35 12.74
N ILE A 177 8.01 2.69 11.46
CA ILE A 177 6.90 2.23 10.62
C ILE A 177 7.08 0.72 10.42
N GLY A 178 6.44 -0.05 11.31
CA GLY A 178 6.36 -1.50 11.24
C GLY A 178 5.06 -2.00 10.61
N ASN A 179 4.02 -1.16 10.57
CA ASN A 179 2.77 -1.51 9.88
C ASN A 179 2.05 -0.31 9.28
N ILE A 180 1.29 -0.56 8.22
CA ILE A 180 0.39 0.39 7.56
C ILE A 180 -1.01 -0.23 7.59
N VAL A 181 -2.01 0.53 8.03
CA VAL A 181 -3.40 0.09 8.06
C VAL A 181 -4.16 0.82 6.97
N ILE A 182 -4.83 0.05 6.12
CA ILE A 182 -5.66 0.55 5.03
C ILE A 182 -7.08 0.09 5.31
N ASP A 183 -7.99 1.07 5.44
CA ASP A 183 -9.41 0.81 5.52
C ASP A 183 -9.92 0.32 4.16
N GLY A 184 -10.72 -0.75 4.16
CA GLY A 184 -11.40 -1.25 2.97
C GLY A 184 -12.39 -0.27 2.35
N GLY A 185 -12.71 0.85 3.02
CA GLY A 185 -13.58 1.90 2.51
C GLY A 185 -15.05 1.46 2.45
N ILE A 186 -15.42 0.48 3.27
CA ILE A 186 -16.72 -0.20 3.23
C ILE A 186 -17.87 0.71 3.62
N ASP A 187 -17.57 1.79 4.35
CA ASP A 187 -18.57 2.80 4.72
C ASP A 187 -19.14 3.53 3.50
N ASN A 188 -18.48 3.45 2.33
CA ASN A 188 -18.97 3.95 1.04
C ASN A 188 -19.34 2.82 0.04
N GLY A 189 -19.36 1.57 0.50
CA GLY A 189 -19.65 0.39 -0.33
C GLY A 189 -21.11 0.30 -0.78
N CYS A 190 -21.37 -0.55 -1.77
CA CYS A 190 -22.69 -0.78 -2.37
C CYS A 190 -23.76 -1.27 -1.41
N VAL A 191 -23.33 -1.98 -0.36
CA VAL A 191 -24.19 -2.62 0.62
C VAL A 191 -23.40 -2.55 1.92
N GLY A 192 -23.90 -1.85 2.93
CA GLY A 192 -23.17 -1.52 4.15
C GLY A 192 -22.59 -2.73 4.91
N ARG A 193 -21.98 -2.49 6.08
CA ARG A 193 -21.21 -3.47 6.86
C ARG A 193 -21.94 -4.81 7.14
N ASN A 194 -23.27 -4.80 7.15
CA ASN A 194 -24.13 -5.98 7.26
C ASN A 194 -23.98 -6.88 6.01
N GLY A 195 -22.98 -7.76 6.03
CA GLY A 195 -22.72 -8.74 4.97
C GLY A 195 -21.25 -9.04 4.69
N LEU A 196 -20.31 -8.46 5.45
CA LEU A 196 -18.88 -8.72 5.32
C LEU A 196 -18.28 -9.53 6.48
N GLN A 197 -19.12 -10.26 7.22
CA GLN A 197 -18.70 -10.98 8.43
C GLN A 197 -17.54 -11.96 8.23
N ARG A 198 -17.33 -12.45 7.00
CA ARG A 198 -16.25 -13.39 6.65
C ARG A 198 -15.28 -12.84 5.60
N PHE A 199 -15.28 -11.53 5.40
CA PHE A 199 -14.39 -10.90 4.43
C PHE A 199 -13.68 -9.68 5.02
N PRO A 200 -12.36 -9.51 4.82
CA PRO A 200 -11.61 -8.45 5.47
C PRO A 200 -12.17 -7.07 5.19
N THR A 201 -12.40 -6.31 6.25
CA THR A 201 -12.81 -4.90 6.19
C THR A 201 -11.63 -3.96 6.38
N GLN A 202 -10.55 -4.46 6.97
CA GLN A 202 -9.29 -3.74 7.14
C GLN A 202 -8.11 -4.57 6.63
N TYR A 203 -7.12 -3.90 6.07
CA TYR A 203 -5.90 -4.50 5.54
C TYR A 203 -4.70 -3.91 6.27
N ARG A 204 -4.02 -4.73 7.08
CA ARG A 204 -2.81 -4.33 7.81
C ARG A 204 -1.58 -4.90 7.13
N ILE A 205 -0.78 -4.04 6.53
CA ILE A 205 0.54 -4.41 6.00
C ILE A 205 1.52 -4.42 7.17
N VAL A 206 2.19 -5.54 7.42
CA VAL A 206 3.18 -5.69 8.49
C VAL A 206 4.54 -5.93 7.86
N PHE A 207 5.48 -5.00 8.05
CA PHE A 207 6.84 -5.14 7.52
C PHE A 207 7.69 -6.00 8.45
N SER A 208 8.48 -6.90 7.87
CA SER A 208 9.43 -7.74 8.63
C SER A 208 10.49 -6.92 9.37
N THR A 209 10.83 -5.74 8.83
CA THR A 209 11.82 -4.82 9.40
C THR A 209 11.18 -3.44 9.48
N PRO A 210 10.94 -2.90 10.69
CA PRO A 210 10.43 -1.55 10.84
C PRO A 210 11.36 -0.53 10.20
N VAL A 211 10.78 0.47 9.53
CA VAL A 211 11.57 1.53 8.89
C VAL A 211 11.56 2.80 9.73
N SER A 212 12.74 3.40 9.88
CA SER A 212 12.89 4.73 10.46
C SER A 212 13.67 5.63 9.48
N LEU A 213 13.00 6.64 8.96
CA LEU A 213 13.59 7.72 8.16
C LEU A 213 13.20 9.04 8.82
N ASP A 214 14.17 9.89 9.09
CA ASP A 214 13.92 11.19 9.73
C ASP A 214 14.18 12.36 8.79
N MET A 215 14.76 12.10 7.62
CA MET A 215 15.04 13.11 6.61
C MET A 215 15.05 12.53 5.19
N LEU A 216 14.88 13.43 4.22
CA LEU A 216 15.17 13.22 2.80
C LEU A 216 16.59 13.75 2.50
N PRO A 217 17.59 12.89 2.29
CA PRO A 217 18.94 13.32 1.95
C PRO A 217 18.93 14.07 0.61
N MET A 218 19.51 15.27 0.58
CA MET A 218 19.52 16.11 -0.62
C MET A 218 20.60 17.18 -0.49
N LEU A 219 21.43 17.37 -1.52
CA LEU A 219 22.45 18.42 -1.53
C LEU A 219 21.80 19.81 -1.49
N GLN A 220 22.50 20.80 -0.93
CA GLN A 220 21.94 22.13 -0.70
C GLN A 220 21.41 22.77 -2.00
N GLY A 221 22.20 22.74 -3.08
CA GLY A 221 21.78 23.31 -4.36
C GLY A 221 20.57 22.60 -4.98
N ASP A 222 20.42 21.29 -4.75
CA ASP A 222 19.21 20.56 -5.16
C ASP A 222 18.01 20.93 -4.31
N GLY A 223 18.21 21.11 -3.00
CA GLY A 223 17.17 21.53 -2.07
C GLY A 223 16.65 22.94 -2.36
N GLU A 224 17.53 23.89 -2.68
CA GLU A 224 17.15 25.23 -3.12
C GLU A 224 16.32 25.19 -4.40
N ARG A 225 16.74 24.39 -5.40
CA ARG A 225 15.96 24.17 -6.62
C ARG A 225 14.61 23.55 -6.35
N LEU A 226 14.53 22.56 -5.46
CA LEU A 226 13.28 21.92 -5.07
C LEU A 226 12.31 22.94 -4.44
N LEU A 227 12.77 23.73 -3.47
CA LEU A 227 11.94 24.74 -2.81
C LEU A 227 11.45 25.82 -3.78
N ALA A 228 12.30 26.25 -4.71
CA ALA A 228 11.90 27.19 -5.77
C ALA A 228 10.78 26.62 -6.65
N ARG A 229 10.90 25.36 -7.10
CA ARG A 229 9.84 24.69 -7.88
C ARG A 229 8.54 24.53 -7.09
N MET A 230 8.62 24.11 -5.83
CA MET A 230 7.45 23.99 -4.96
C MET A 230 6.72 25.32 -4.81
N LYS A 231 7.45 26.42 -4.60
CA LYS A 231 6.89 27.77 -4.51
C LYS A 231 6.16 28.16 -5.79
N THR A 232 6.78 27.97 -6.95
CA THR A 232 6.19 28.27 -8.26
C THR A 232 4.91 27.46 -8.53
N ARG A 233 4.82 26.24 -7.99
CA ARG A 233 3.66 25.35 -8.12
C ARG A 233 2.59 25.54 -7.03
N GLY A 234 2.75 26.52 -6.15
CA GLY A 234 1.81 26.77 -5.04
C GLY A 234 1.87 25.72 -3.93
N ASN A 235 2.89 24.87 -3.88
CA ASN A 235 3.12 23.90 -2.81
C ASN A 235 3.83 24.56 -1.61
N SER A 236 3.15 25.51 -0.97
CA SER A 236 3.68 26.25 0.18
C SER A 236 3.89 25.38 1.42
N ARG A 237 3.17 24.25 1.52
CA ARG A 237 3.25 23.27 2.61
C ARG A 237 4.43 22.30 2.47
N ARG A 238 5.20 22.39 1.38
CA ARG A 238 6.32 21.50 1.08
C ARG A 238 5.91 20.02 1.14
N THR A 239 4.71 19.71 0.68
CA THR A 239 4.20 18.34 0.64
C THR A 239 4.88 17.58 -0.49
N ILE A 240 5.41 16.41 -0.20
CA ILE A 240 5.89 15.45 -1.19
C ILE A 240 5.13 14.13 -1.02
N TYR A 241 5.30 13.23 -1.97
CA TYR A 241 4.64 11.93 -1.98
C TYR A 241 5.67 10.84 -1.70
N ILE A 242 5.35 9.94 -0.79
CA ILE A 242 6.17 8.78 -0.45
C ILE A 242 5.49 7.53 -0.97
N ARG A 243 6.23 6.67 -1.67
CA ARG A 243 5.73 5.40 -2.20
C ARG A 243 6.48 4.24 -1.60
N PHE A 244 5.77 3.38 -0.87
CA PHE A 244 6.28 2.13 -0.34
C PHE A 244 6.07 1.03 -1.37
N ASN A 245 7.14 0.44 -1.86
CA ASN A 245 7.10 -0.72 -2.75
C ASN A 245 7.37 -1.97 -1.90
N PHE A 246 6.42 -2.89 -1.81
CA PHE A 246 6.54 -4.06 -0.93
C PHE A 246 5.97 -5.33 -1.57
N GLU A 247 6.37 -6.47 -1.03
CA GLU A 247 5.97 -7.80 -1.47
C GLU A 247 5.35 -8.55 -0.29
N VAL A 248 4.14 -9.05 -0.49
CA VAL A 248 3.42 -9.88 0.47
C VAL A 248 4.01 -11.29 0.44
N ARG A 249 4.29 -11.83 1.62
CA ARG A 249 4.83 -13.18 1.84
C ARG A 249 3.79 -14.14 2.40
N ASP A 250 2.92 -13.64 3.27
CA ASP A 250 1.89 -14.40 3.95
C ASP A 250 0.71 -13.48 4.29
N VAL A 251 -0.50 -14.04 4.35
CA VAL A 251 -1.71 -13.32 4.73
C VAL A 251 -2.45 -14.10 5.80
N ARG A 252 -2.72 -13.45 6.92
CA ARG A 252 -3.45 -14.04 8.05
C ARG A 252 -4.67 -13.22 8.39
N LEU A 253 -5.79 -13.90 8.55
CA LEU A 253 -6.99 -13.29 9.09
C LEU A 253 -6.87 -13.23 10.62
N SER A 254 -7.21 -12.07 11.18
CA SER A 254 -7.44 -11.91 12.60
C SER A 254 -8.80 -11.29 12.78
N ASP A 255 -9.67 -11.97 13.50
CA ASP A 255 -10.88 -11.33 13.98
C ASP A 255 -10.48 -10.34 15.08
N VAL A 256 -11.00 -9.12 15.02
CA VAL A 256 -10.95 -8.19 16.17
C VAL A 256 -11.98 -8.68 17.20
N LEU A 257 -11.77 -9.87 17.77
CA LEU A 257 -12.69 -10.53 18.70
C LEU A 257 -12.64 -9.98 20.13
N THR A 258 -12.10 -8.78 20.36
CA THR A 258 -11.83 -8.29 21.73
C THR A 258 -12.53 -7.01 22.12
N ASP A 259 -13.29 -6.37 21.24
CA ASP A 259 -14.13 -5.25 21.67
C ASP A 259 -15.62 -5.67 21.74
N PRO A 260 -16.17 -5.88 22.95
CA PRO A 260 -17.57 -6.21 23.14
C PRO A 260 -18.53 -5.12 22.68
N ASN A 261 -18.04 -3.91 22.33
CA ASN A 261 -18.85 -2.81 21.80
C ASN A 261 -18.90 -2.76 20.26
N PHE A 262 -18.09 -3.56 19.56
CA PHE A 262 -18.17 -3.62 18.09
C PHE A 262 -19.11 -4.74 17.68
N SER A 263 -20.25 -4.35 17.10
CA SER A 263 -21.23 -5.26 16.51
C SER A 263 -20.56 -6.12 15.43
N THR A 264 -20.43 -7.44 15.67
CA THR A 264 -19.94 -8.43 14.69
C THR A 264 -18.69 -8.02 13.93
N GLY A 265 -17.55 -8.07 14.63
CA GLY A 265 -16.20 -8.35 14.16
C GLY A 265 -15.77 -7.79 12.80
N ASP A 266 -15.11 -6.63 12.80
CA ASP A 266 -14.29 -6.20 11.67
C ASP A 266 -13.16 -7.21 11.47
N LEU A 267 -13.23 -7.97 10.38
CA LEU A 267 -12.18 -8.92 10.00
C LEU A 267 -10.99 -8.14 9.46
N THR A 268 -9.80 -8.34 10.05
CA THR A 268 -8.57 -7.72 9.56
C THR A 268 -7.70 -8.74 8.86
N ALA A 269 -7.26 -8.44 7.63
CA ALA A 269 -6.23 -9.21 6.95
C ALA A 269 -4.84 -8.61 7.25
N ASN A 270 -3.97 -9.40 7.87
CA ASN A 270 -2.59 -9.04 8.18
C ASN A 270 -1.66 -9.59 7.09
N PHE A 271 -1.00 -8.70 6.35
CA PHE A 271 -0.10 -9.03 5.25
C PHE A 271 1.34 -8.95 5.75
N SER A 272 1.93 -10.08 6.09
CA SER A 272 3.37 -10.15 6.35
C SER A 272 4.13 -9.83 5.08
N SER A 273 4.86 -8.72 5.09
CA SER A 273 5.40 -8.10 3.88
C SER A 273 6.89 -7.80 4.01
N ARG A 274 7.60 -7.94 2.88
CA ARG A 274 8.98 -7.48 2.72
C ARG A 274 8.96 -6.16 1.96
N LEU A 275 9.50 -5.12 2.58
CA LEU A 275 9.70 -3.84 1.90
C LEU A 275 10.87 -3.96 0.90
N HIS A 276 10.66 -3.50 -0.33
CA HIS A 276 11.68 -3.45 -1.39
C HIS A 276 12.36 -2.10 -1.45
N SER A 277 11.57 -1.03 -1.51
CA SER A 277 12.08 0.33 -1.54
C SER A 277 11.03 1.33 -1.07
N ILE A 278 11.50 2.54 -0.78
CA ILE A 278 10.70 3.72 -0.56
C ILE A 278 11.15 4.77 -1.57
N ASP A 279 10.25 5.23 -2.41
CA ASP A 279 10.53 6.29 -3.38
C ASP A 279 9.87 7.60 -2.93
N PHE A 280 10.53 8.71 -3.22
CA PHE A 280 10.06 10.06 -2.89
C PHE A 280 9.78 10.84 -4.17
N PHE A 281 8.60 11.43 -4.29
CA PHE A 281 8.16 12.17 -5.47
C PHE A 281 7.75 13.60 -5.13
N GLU A 282 8.04 14.54 -6.02
CA GLU A 282 7.60 15.94 -5.86
C GLU A 282 6.09 16.09 -6.10
N ASP A 283 5.51 15.25 -6.95
CA ASP A 283 4.14 15.38 -7.46
C ASP A 283 3.27 14.14 -7.21
N LYS A 284 1.95 14.34 -7.24
CA LYS A 284 0.93 13.31 -6.97
C LYS A 284 0.90 12.20 -8.00
N ASP A 285 1.28 12.50 -9.24
CA ASP A 285 1.30 11.53 -10.34
C ASP A 285 2.56 10.67 -10.32
N GLU A 286 3.46 10.88 -9.35
CA GLU A 286 4.72 10.14 -9.18
C GLU A 286 5.65 10.26 -10.41
N LYS A 287 5.63 11.41 -11.10
CA LYS A 287 6.44 11.64 -12.31
C LYS A 287 7.82 12.21 -12.02
N MET A 288 8.00 12.91 -10.90
CA MET A 288 9.22 13.62 -10.53
C MET A 288 9.87 12.99 -9.30
N LEU A 289 10.69 11.98 -9.54
CA LEU A 289 11.45 11.29 -8.50
C LEU A 289 12.50 12.23 -7.88
N LEU A 290 12.46 12.35 -6.56
CA LEU A 290 13.43 13.07 -5.74
C LEU A 290 14.56 12.16 -5.25
N GLY A 291 14.25 10.89 -5.01
CA GLY A 291 15.21 9.89 -4.57
C GLY A 291 14.53 8.59 -4.15
N SER A 292 15.33 7.56 -3.90
CA SER A 292 14.87 6.25 -3.45
C SER A 292 15.72 5.78 -2.27
N TRP A 293 15.08 5.10 -1.33
CA TRP A 293 15.71 4.41 -0.21
C TRP A 293 15.43 2.92 -0.33
N THR A 294 16.45 2.09 -0.15
CA THR A 294 16.33 0.64 -0.12
C THR A 294 16.75 0.12 1.26
N PRO A 295 16.01 -0.83 1.86
CA PRO A 295 16.47 -1.49 3.06
C PRO A 295 17.82 -2.16 2.80
N GLN A 296 18.80 -1.95 3.70
CA GLN A 296 20.03 -2.71 3.63
C GLN A 296 19.71 -4.17 3.97
N THR A 297 19.91 -5.07 3.02
CA THR A 297 19.88 -6.51 3.27
C THR A 297 21.11 -6.82 4.11
N THR A 298 20.95 -6.91 5.42
CA THR A 298 21.99 -7.50 6.28
C THR A 298 22.19 -8.92 5.79
N GLY A 299 23.32 -9.20 5.14
CA GLY A 299 23.67 -10.56 4.72
C GLY A 299 23.61 -11.47 5.93
N ARG A 300 22.67 -12.42 5.91
CA ARG A 300 22.58 -13.50 6.89
C ARG A 300 23.09 -14.77 6.24
#